data_AF-A0AAP9KVU0-F1
#
_entry.id   AF-A0AAP9KVU0-F1
#
_cell.length_a   1.000
_cell.length_b   1.000
_cell.length_c   1.000
_cell.angle_alpha   90.00
_cell.angle_beta   90.00
_cell.angle_gamma   90.00
#
_symmetry.space_group_name_H-M   'P 1'
#
loop_
_entity.id
_entity.type
_entity.pdbx_description
1 polymer ?
#
loop_
_entity_poly.entity_id
_entity_poly.type
_entity_poly.pdbx_seq_one_letter_code
_entity_poly.pdbx_strand_id
1 'polypeptide(L)'
;MRLAEGIVIDLEETFGVLKFSGQRRERFVQDEDGNRTDDVRERTYDLKSMKQGMMIQVSIPAEAGVKDFKYNQIVTLVDPVIDTVANANFNRVETSWYMKAKDLVIATAPAKPQEKPNNNDKK
;
A
#
# COMPACT_ATOMS: atom_id res chain seq x y z
N MET A 1 -11.50 15.39 0.63
CA MET A 1 -11.49 14.89 2.03
C MET A 1 -10.58 13.66 2.10
N ARG A 2 -9.72 13.55 3.12
CA ARG A 2 -8.86 12.37 3.37
C ARG A 2 -9.13 11.89 4.80
N LEU A 3 -9.16 10.58 5.01
CA LEU A 3 -9.21 10.02 6.37
C LEU A 3 -7.85 10.25 7.04
N ALA A 4 -7.85 10.74 8.30
CA ALA A 4 -6.63 11.15 8.98
C ALA A 4 -5.63 9.99 9.22
N GLU A 5 -6.13 8.77 9.44
CA GLU A 5 -5.31 7.58 9.72
C GLU A 5 -5.44 6.49 8.64
N GLY A 6 -6.16 6.79 7.55
CA GLY A 6 -6.54 5.81 6.53
C GLY A 6 -7.39 4.65 7.06
N ILE A 7 -7.65 3.65 6.22
CA ILE A 7 -8.39 2.44 6.61
C ILE A 7 -7.38 1.30 6.83
N VAL A 8 -7.31 0.80 8.07
CA VAL A 8 -6.56 -0.41 8.42
C VAL A 8 -7.37 -1.63 7.98
N ILE A 9 -6.70 -2.58 7.35
CA ILE A 9 -7.30 -3.74 6.69
C ILE A 9 -6.68 -5.04 7.20
N ASP A 10 -7.51 -6.06 7.38
CA ASP A 10 -7.03 -7.42 7.56
C ASP A 10 -6.61 -7.99 6.19
N LEU A 11 -5.31 -8.26 6.02
CA LEU A 11 -4.75 -8.70 4.74
C LEU A 11 -5.26 -10.07 4.31
N GLU A 12 -5.40 -11.01 5.24
CA GLU A 12 -5.80 -12.37 4.93
C GLU A 12 -7.28 -12.43 4.59
N GLU A 13 -8.11 -11.72 5.35
CA GLU A 13 -9.53 -11.63 5.05
C GLU A 13 -9.82 -10.81 3.80
N THR A 14 -9.03 -9.76 3.52
CA THR A 14 -9.32 -8.86 2.39
C THR A 14 -8.74 -9.38 1.08
N PHE A 15 -7.48 -9.83 1.08
CA PHE A 15 -6.75 -10.22 -0.13
C PHE A 15 -6.30 -11.68 -0.18
N GLY A 16 -6.26 -12.35 0.98
CA GLY A 16 -5.71 -13.69 1.09
C GLY A 16 -4.23 -13.71 0.73
N VAL A 17 -3.81 -14.70 -0.06
CA VAL A 17 -2.41 -14.82 -0.49
C VAL A 17 -2.08 -13.75 -1.54
N LEU A 18 -1.05 -12.96 -1.28
CA LEU A 18 -0.50 -11.99 -2.22
C LEU A 18 0.71 -12.59 -2.95
N LYS A 19 0.73 -12.46 -4.27
CA LYS A 19 1.84 -12.86 -5.13
C LYS A 19 2.43 -11.67 -5.85
N PHE A 20 3.75 -11.54 -5.82
CA PHE A 20 4.46 -10.48 -6.52
C PHE A 20 4.31 -10.61 -8.03
N SER A 21 4.10 -9.50 -8.72
CA SER A 21 4.11 -9.46 -10.19
C SER A 21 5.22 -8.60 -10.75
N GLY A 22 5.46 -7.41 -10.19
CA GLY A 22 6.50 -6.52 -10.69
C GLY A 22 6.43 -5.11 -10.11
N GLN A 23 7.46 -4.31 -10.38
CA GLN A 23 7.45 -2.88 -10.12
C GLN A 23 6.72 -2.15 -11.24
N ARG A 24 5.75 -1.31 -10.88
CA ARG A 24 4.91 -0.57 -11.84
C ARG A 24 5.45 0.82 -12.14
N ARG A 25 5.77 1.58 -11.10
CA ARG A 25 6.22 2.98 -11.21
C ARG A 25 7.04 3.41 -10.02
N GLU A 26 7.90 4.40 -10.23
CA GLU A 26 8.57 5.14 -9.17
C GLU A 26 8.05 6.57 -9.18
N ARG A 27 7.78 7.11 -8.00
CA ARG A 27 7.41 8.51 -7.80
C ARG A 27 8.61 9.22 -7.21
N PHE A 28 9.07 10.26 -7.90
CA PHE A 28 10.24 11.05 -7.50
C PHE A 28 9.82 12.22 -6.63
N VAL A 29 10.75 12.73 -5.84
CA VAL A 29 10.58 13.98 -5.11
C VAL A 29 10.54 15.15 -6.13
N GLN A 30 9.74 16.15 -5.83
CA GLN A 30 9.75 17.42 -6.55
C GLN A 30 10.38 18.45 -5.64
N ASP A 31 11.27 19.27 -6.20
CA ASP A 31 11.86 20.40 -5.50
C ASP A 31 10.84 21.53 -5.30
N GLU A 32 11.24 22.60 -4.59
CA GLU A 32 10.38 23.75 -4.32
C GLU A 32 9.96 24.50 -5.60
N ASP A 33 10.74 24.37 -6.67
CA ASP A 33 10.49 24.95 -7.99
C ASP A 33 9.63 24.03 -8.90
N GLY A 34 9.25 22.85 -8.41
CA GLY A 34 8.41 21.87 -9.10
C GLY A 34 9.15 20.99 -10.13
N ASN A 35 10.48 21.09 -10.23
CA ASN A 35 11.28 20.19 -11.03
C ASN A 35 11.43 18.82 -10.35
N ARG A 36 11.63 17.80 -11.18
CA ARG A 36 11.83 16.43 -10.72
C ARG A 36 13.29 16.24 -10.26
N THR A 37 13.46 15.71 -9.05
CA THR A 37 14.78 15.28 -8.57
C THR A 37 15.04 13.80 -8.90
N ASP A 38 16.29 13.36 -8.74
CA ASP A 38 16.67 11.95 -8.88
C ASP A 38 16.27 11.10 -7.66
N ASP A 39 15.88 11.74 -6.55
CA ASP A 39 15.45 11.05 -5.34
C ASP A 39 14.07 10.42 -5.50
N VAL A 40 14.00 9.10 -5.27
CA VAL A 40 12.75 8.35 -5.26
C VAL A 40 12.05 8.58 -3.92
N ARG A 41 10.75 8.91 -3.96
CA ARG A 41 9.87 9.06 -2.80
C ARG A 41 9.10 7.78 -2.49
N GLU A 42 8.51 7.17 -3.52
CA GLU A 42 7.65 6.00 -3.37
C GLU A 42 7.84 5.06 -4.57
N ARG A 43 7.70 3.75 -4.35
CA ARG A 43 7.67 2.73 -5.39
C ARG A 43 6.34 2.00 -5.36
N THR A 44 5.66 1.93 -6.50
CA THR A 44 4.41 1.17 -6.62
C THR A 44 4.71 -0.19 -7.23
N TYR A 45 4.23 -1.23 -6.57
CA TYR A 45 4.32 -2.63 -6.99
C TYR A 45 2.94 -3.18 -7.33
N ASP A 46 2.91 -4.03 -8.35
CA ASP A 46 1.73 -4.78 -8.74
C ASP A 46 1.74 -6.16 -8.07
N LEU A 47 0.70 -6.45 -7.29
CA LEU A 47 0.51 -7.70 -6.57
C LEU A 47 -0.76 -8.39 -7.06
N LYS A 48 -0.77 -9.71 -7.08
CA LYS A 48 -1.96 -10.51 -7.39
C LYS A 48 -2.61 -10.96 -6.09
N SER A 49 -3.85 -10.57 -5.89
CA SER A 49 -4.69 -11.03 -4.79
C SER A 49 -5.39 -12.32 -5.18
N MET A 50 -5.08 -13.41 -4.47
CA MET A 50 -5.69 -14.71 -4.74
C MET A 50 -7.17 -14.76 -4.30
N LYS A 51 -7.57 -13.97 -3.30
CA LYS A 51 -8.97 -13.94 -2.83
C LYS A 51 -9.87 -13.09 -3.72
N GLN A 52 -9.38 -11.93 -4.16
CA GLN A 52 -10.16 -11.02 -5.01
C GLN A 52 -10.05 -11.34 -6.50
N GLY A 53 -9.08 -12.17 -6.90
CA GLY A 53 -8.87 -12.55 -8.30
C GLY A 53 -8.38 -11.39 -9.19
N MET A 54 -7.91 -10.29 -8.58
CA MET A 54 -7.49 -9.08 -9.28
C MET A 54 -6.08 -8.65 -8.88
N MET A 55 -5.49 -7.82 -9.73
CA MET A 55 -4.22 -7.17 -9.46
C MET A 55 -4.45 -5.90 -8.65
N ILE A 56 -3.68 -5.74 -7.58
CA ILE A 56 -3.70 -4.55 -6.72
C ILE A 56 -2.38 -3.80 -6.86
N GLN A 57 -2.45 -2.47 -6.74
CA GLN A 57 -1.29 -1.60 -6.81
C GLN A 57 -1.00 -1.08 -5.41
N VAL A 58 0.21 -1.35 -4.91
CA VAL A 58 0.61 -0.96 -3.56
C VAL A 58 1.85 -0.09 -3.63
N SER A 59 1.79 1.09 -3.03
CA SER A 59 2.92 2.00 -2.96
C SER A 59 3.63 1.87 -1.62
N ILE A 60 4.95 1.67 -1.66
CA ILE A 60 5.79 1.66 -0.46
C ILE A 60 6.76 2.86 -0.51
N PRO A 61 7.14 3.41 0.66
CA PRO A 61 8.12 4.48 0.75
C PRO A 61 9.49 4.00 0.25
N ALA A 62 10.29 4.92 -0.32
CA ALA A 62 11.60 4.58 -0.88
C ALA A 62 12.59 4.05 0.19
N GLU A 63 12.39 4.45 1.45
CA GLU A 63 13.10 4.00 2.64
C GLU A 63 12.99 2.49 2.87
N ALA A 64 11.93 1.85 2.37
CA ALA A 64 11.77 0.40 2.40
C ALA A 64 12.72 -0.34 1.44
N GLY A 65 13.45 0.39 0.60
CA GLY A 65 14.38 -0.16 -0.38
C GLY A 65 13.72 -0.66 -1.67
N VAL A 66 14.53 -1.10 -2.62
CA VAL A 66 14.06 -1.70 -3.87
C VAL A 66 13.70 -3.16 -3.60
N LYS A 67 12.53 -3.59 -4.09
CA LYS A 67 12.08 -4.99 -3.97
C LYS A 67 12.25 -5.72 -5.29
N ASP A 68 13.21 -6.64 -5.33
CA ASP A 68 13.50 -7.50 -6.48
C ASP A 68 13.05 -8.94 -6.18
N PHE A 69 11.74 -9.12 -6.11
CA PHE A 69 11.14 -10.44 -5.88
C PHE A 69 10.90 -11.17 -7.19
N LYS A 70 10.95 -12.51 -7.15
CA LYS A 70 10.60 -13.33 -8.31
C LYS A 70 9.12 -13.19 -8.63
N TYR A 71 8.79 -13.32 -9.92
CA TYR A 71 7.39 -13.38 -10.35
C TYR A 71 6.65 -14.53 -9.65
N ASN A 72 5.44 -14.24 -9.18
CA ASN A 72 4.60 -15.11 -8.36
C ASN A 72 5.18 -15.50 -6.98
N GLN A 73 6.26 -14.88 -6.51
CA GLN A 73 6.75 -15.05 -5.14
C GLN A 73 5.67 -14.62 -4.14
N ILE A 74 5.45 -15.41 -3.10
CA ILE A 74 4.49 -15.06 -2.05
C ILE A 74 5.09 -13.96 -1.17
N VAL A 75 4.33 -12.89 -1.00
CA VAL A 75 4.72 -11.70 -0.27
C VAL A 75 3.62 -11.29 0.71
N THR A 76 3.97 -10.49 1.71
CA THR A 76 3.01 -9.86 2.62
C THR A 76 3.34 -8.39 2.79
N LEU A 77 2.31 -7.61 3.11
CA LEU A 77 2.41 -6.17 3.35
C LEU A 77 2.63 -5.90 4.83
N VAL A 78 3.50 -4.94 5.15
CA VAL A 78 3.72 -4.46 6.51
C VAL A 78 2.95 -3.16 6.68
N ASP A 79 2.05 -3.12 7.67
CA ASP A 79 1.20 -1.97 8.00
C ASP A 79 0.50 -1.35 6.77
N PRO A 80 -0.34 -2.12 6.05
CA PRO A 80 -1.05 -1.62 4.89
C PRO A 80 -2.17 -0.65 5.29
N VAL A 81 -2.28 0.45 4.55
CA VAL A 81 -3.29 1.49 4.75
C VAL A 81 -3.92 1.84 3.41
N ILE A 82 -5.25 1.89 3.36
CA ILE A 82 -5.98 2.41 2.20
C ILE A 82 -6.23 3.91 2.40
N ASP A 83 -5.62 4.71 1.54
CA ASP A 83 -5.86 6.15 1.42
C ASP A 83 -7.00 6.40 0.45
N THR A 84 -8.02 7.14 0.87
CA THR A 84 -9.09 7.62 -0.01
C THR A 84 -8.89 9.10 -0.32
N VAL A 85 -9.00 9.46 -1.59
CA VAL A 85 -8.94 10.83 -2.07
C VAL A 85 -10.24 11.12 -2.79
N ALA A 86 -11.06 11.98 -2.19
CA ALA A 86 -12.23 12.55 -2.84
C ALA A 86 -11.88 13.92 -3.42
N ASN A 87 -11.97 14.04 -4.74
CA ASN A 87 -11.88 15.29 -5.49
C ASN A 87 -13.29 15.75 -5.86
N ALA A 88 -13.70 16.89 -5.30
CA ALA A 88 -14.97 17.52 -5.64
C ALA A 88 -14.76 18.48 -6.81
N ASN A 89 -15.41 18.19 -7.94
CA ASN A 89 -15.55 19.10 -9.08
C ASN A 89 -16.96 19.74 -9.05
N PHE A 90 -17.15 20.83 -9.79
CA PHE A 90 -18.37 21.67 -9.76
C PHE A 90 -19.70 20.89 -9.79
N ASN A 91 -19.77 19.77 -10.51
CA ASN A 91 -20.98 18.93 -10.62
C ASN A 91 -20.79 17.46 -10.20
N ARG A 92 -19.60 17.04 -9.72
CA ARG A 92 -19.34 15.62 -9.42
C ARG A 92 -18.23 15.44 -8.40
N VAL A 93 -18.36 14.46 -7.52
CA VAL A 93 -17.28 14.01 -6.65
C VAL A 93 -16.68 12.75 -7.24
N GLU A 94 -15.40 12.80 -7.61
CA GLU A 94 -14.63 11.64 -8.02
C GLU A 94 -13.86 11.11 -6.81
N THR A 95 -14.05 9.82 -6.52
CA THR A 95 -13.37 9.15 -5.42
C THR A 95 -12.37 8.16 -5.98
N SER A 96 -11.10 8.38 -5.66
CA SER A 96 -10.00 7.46 -5.96
C SER A 96 -9.46 6.91 -4.65
N TRP A 97 -8.99 5.67 -4.68
CA TRP A 97 -8.31 5.06 -3.54
C TRP A 97 -6.91 4.60 -3.95
N TYR A 98 -5.99 4.66 -3.01
CA TYR A 98 -4.61 4.23 -3.18
C TYR A 98 -4.24 3.35 -1.99
N MET A 99 -3.55 2.25 -2.25
CA MET A 99 -3.02 1.42 -1.17
C MET A 99 -1.57 1.78 -0.92
N LYS A 100 -1.25 2.03 0.34
CA LYS A 100 0.10 2.21 0.82
C LYS A 100 0.45 1.12 1.83
N ALA A 101 1.73 0.83 1.95
CA ALA A 101 2.25 -0.02 3.01
C ALA A 101 3.61 0.52 3.45
N LYS A 102 4.00 0.20 4.68
CA LYS A 102 5.31 0.55 5.21
C LYS A 102 6.42 -0.23 4.52
N ASP A 103 6.18 -1.52 4.26
CA ASP A 103 7.13 -2.40 3.58
C ASP A 103 6.42 -3.56 2.86
N LEU A 104 7.13 -4.23 1.96
CA LEU A 104 6.75 -5.46 1.28
C LEU A 104 7.84 -6.52 1.50
N VAL A 105 7.47 -7.63 2.14
CA VAL A 105 8.39 -8.69 2.55
C VAL A 105 7.95 -10.05 2.03
N ILE A 106 8.89 -11.00 1.94
CA ILE A 106 8.55 -12.39 1.58
C ILE A 106 7.74 -13.00 2.72
N ALA A 107 6.60 -13.61 2.39
CA ALA A 107 5.78 -14.28 3.39
C ALA A 107 6.49 -15.56 3.85
N THR A 108 6.81 -15.64 5.13
CA THR A 108 7.33 -16.86 5.76
C THR A 108 6.19 -17.47 6.57
N ALA A 109 5.38 -18.31 5.92
CA ALA A 109 4.13 -18.90 6.46
C ALA A 109 3.03 -17.85 6.80
N PRO A 110 1.73 -18.23 6.93
CA PRO A 110 0.64 -17.27 7.05
C PRO A 110 0.83 -16.40 8.30
N ALA A 111 0.83 -15.08 8.08
CA ALA A 111 1.04 -14.09 9.13
C ALA A 111 -0.03 -14.24 10.21
N LYS A 112 0.38 -14.37 11.47
CA LYS A 112 -0.55 -14.29 12.61
C LYS A 112 -1.24 -12.91 12.59
N PRO A 113 -2.53 -12.83 12.94
CA PRO A 113 -3.26 -11.57 12.98
C PRO A 113 -2.54 -10.55 13.86
N GLN A 114 -2.34 -9.33 13.35
CA GLN A 114 -1.89 -8.19 14.15
C GLN A 114 -2.95 -7.89 15.21
N GLU A 115 -2.60 -8.02 16.49
CA GLU A 115 -3.45 -7.60 17.60
C GLU A 115 -3.75 -6.10 17.47
N LYS A 116 -5.04 -5.78 17.39
CA LYS A 116 -5.53 -4.41 17.49
C LYS A 116 -5.07 -3.83 18.83
N PRO A 117 -4.53 -2.60 18.90
CA PRO A 117 -4.26 -1.96 20.18
C PRO A 117 -5.60 -1.77 20.91
N ASN A 118 -5.74 -2.49 22.03
CA ASN A 118 -6.90 -2.45 22.89
C ASN A 118 -6.85 -1.16 23.72
N ASN A 119 -7.46 -0.08 23.21
CA ASN A 119 -7.64 1.16 23.97
C ASN A 119 -8.79 0.97 24.96
N ASN A 120 -8.52 0.32 26.09
CA ASN A 120 -9.40 0.30 27.25
C ASN A 120 -8.58 0.43 28.53
N ASP A 121 -7.96 1.60 28.73
CA ASP A 121 -7.48 2.03 30.05
C ASP A 121 -7.51 3.55 30.14
N LYS A 122 -8.70 4.11 30.43
CA LYS A 122 -8.82 5.31 31.27
C LYS A 122 -10.01 5.13 32.20
N LYS A 123 -9.66 4.74 33.43
CA LYS A 123 -10.44 4.78 34.65
C LYS A 123 -10.81 6.21 35.03
#